data_AF-H2YVV0-F1
#
_entry.id   AF-H2YVV0-F1
#
_cell.length_a   1.000
_cell.length_b   1.000
_cell.length_c   1.000
_cell.angle_alpha   90.00
_cell.angle_beta   90.00
_cell.angle_gamma   90.00
#
_symmetry.space_group_name_H-M   'P 1'
#
loop_
_entity.id
_entity.type
_entity.pdbx_description
1 polymer ?
#
loop_
_entity_poly.entity_id
_entity_poly.type
_entity_poly.pdbx_seq_one_letter_code
_entity_poly.pdbx_strand_id
1 'polypeptide(L)'
;MFHVADDFFGDMGLARCPEEFWSGTMFTKPDDRDVVCHASAWDFYNRKDFRIKMCTQINQNDFVTIHHELGHIQYYLQYKHLPVSFRRGANPGFHEAVGDTLALSVGTLDHMYKLGLIDKPEDSPEADINYLMSVALDKLAFVPFGYLMDKWRWDVFSGRTSTENMNQVWWDYRLRYQGVAPPVDRNENDFDPGAKFHIANDVPYIRYFVSTVVQFQFYDALCKEANHTGDLFKCDFNGTKAAGDKLAAMLQLGSSVKWEDALEQITGSREMTSSSLVTYFQPLLTFLKTENAKNGDVVGWPEYSWQPPTNTVDGEGEVKLIDDKGNSGSTAKAGPLMFLALSLVFVTRFLFE
;
A
#
# COMPACT_ATOMS: atom_id res chain seq x y z
N MET A 1 -11.44 5.19 -19.11
CA MET A 1 -10.50 5.19 -17.96
C MET A 1 -9.06 5.35 -18.45
N PHE A 2 -8.47 4.38 -19.15
CA PHE A 2 -7.08 4.49 -19.66
C PHE A 2 -6.82 5.70 -20.57
N HIS A 3 -7.72 6.01 -21.51
CA HIS A 3 -7.56 7.20 -22.36
C HIS A 3 -7.57 8.51 -21.54
N VAL A 4 -8.50 8.65 -20.59
CA VAL A 4 -8.55 9.80 -19.67
C VAL A 4 -7.26 9.92 -18.87
N ALA A 5 -6.72 8.78 -18.42
CA ALA A 5 -5.46 8.77 -17.71
C ALA A 5 -4.28 9.16 -18.61
N ASP A 6 -4.21 8.66 -19.85
CA ASP A 6 -3.20 9.10 -20.83
C ASP A 6 -3.34 10.59 -21.21
N ASP A 7 -4.57 11.11 -21.24
CA ASP A 7 -4.86 12.54 -21.41
C ASP A 7 -4.25 13.39 -20.32
N PHE A 8 -4.39 12.99 -19.05
CA PHE A 8 -3.75 13.67 -17.92
C PHE A 8 -2.24 13.86 -18.13
N PHE A 9 -1.52 12.80 -18.51
CA PHE A 9 -0.07 12.88 -18.76
C PHE A 9 0.24 13.78 -19.97
N GLY A 10 -0.52 13.64 -21.04
CA GLY A 10 -0.34 14.43 -22.24
C GLY A 10 -0.59 15.92 -22.06
N ASP A 11 -1.59 16.28 -21.26
CA ASP A 11 -1.96 17.66 -20.97
C ASP A 11 -0.88 18.36 -20.13
N MET A 12 -0.14 17.60 -19.32
CA MET A 12 1.09 18.05 -18.66
C MET A 12 2.30 18.14 -19.62
N GLY A 13 2.16 17.76 -20.90
CA GLY A 13 3.26 17.78 -21.88
C GLY A 13 4.16 16.54 -21.84
N LEU A 14 3.77 15.47 -21.14
CA LEU A 14 4.48 14.20 -21.14
C LEU A 14 4.15 13.38 -22.40
N ALA A 15 4.91 12.30 -22.62
CA ALA A 15 4.73 11.46 -23.80
C ALA A 15 3.39 10.73 -23.74
N ARG A 16 2.62 10.71 -24.84
CA ARG A 16 1.44 9.84 -24.94
C ARG A 16 1.84 8.37 -25.04
N CYS A 17 0.96 7.48 -24.58
CA CYS A 17 1.16 6.04 -24.72
C CYS A 17 1.28 5.64 -26.21
N PRO A 18 2.32 4.87 -26.60
CA PRO A 18 2.54 4.49 -27.99
C PRO A 18 1.52 3.45 -28.48
N GLU A 19 1.45 3.21 -29.79
CA GLU A 19 0.52 2.22 -30.38
C GLU A 19 0.74 0.80 -29.85
N GLU A 20 2.00 0.45 -29.57
CA GLU A 20 2.37 -0.85 -28.99
C GLU A 20 1.80 -1.04 -27.58
N PHE A 21 1.61 0.05 -26.83
CA PHE A 21 0.96 -0.02 -25.52
C PHE A 21 -0.52 -0.39 -25.69
N TRP A 22 -1.23 0.28 -26.59
CA TRP A 22 -2.67 0.07 -26.79
C TRP A 22 -2.98 -1.32 -27.38
N SER A 23 -2.14 -1.80 -28.29
CA SER A 23 -2.31 -3.10 -28.93
C SER A 23 -1.86 -4.28 -28.05
N GLY A 24 -0.92 -4.07 -27.12
CA GLY A 24 -0.33 -5.13 -26.31
C GLY A 24 -0.81 -5.22 -24.85
N THR A 25 -1.46 -4.20 -24.31
CA THR A 25 -1.89 -4.14 -22.90
C THR A 25 -3.11 -5.02 -22.62
N MET A 26 -3.12 -5.67 -21.45
CA MET A 26 -4.29 -6.39 -20.93
C MET A 26 -5.08 -5.45 -20.01
N PHE A 27 -6.14 -4.84 -20.57
CA PHE A 27 -7.00 -3.89 -19.86
C PHE A 27 -8.09 -4.55 -19.01
N THR A 28 -8.56 -5.73 -19.41
CA THR A 28 -9.62 -6.47 -18.72
C THR A 28 -9.22 -7.92 -18.50
N LYS A 29 -9.85 -8.59 -17.54
CA LYS A 29 -9.65 -10.01 -17.33
C LYS A 29 -10.17 -10.77 -18.57
N PRO A 30 -9.36 -11.61 -19.22
CA PRO A 30 -9.82 -12.44 -20.32
C PRO A 30 -10.69 -13.60 -19.79
N ASP A 31 -11.69 -14.02 -20.57
CA ASP A 31 -12.60 -15.12 -20.20
C ASP A 31 -12.01 -16.51 -20.52
N ASP A 32 -11.00 -16.58 -21.40
CA ASP A 32 -10.48 -17.82 -21.97
C ASP A 32 -9.28 -18.42 -21.22
N ARG A 33 -8.74 -17.72 -20.20
CA ARG A 33 -7.54 -18.16 -19.48
C ARG A 33 -7.41 -17.57 -18.08
N ASP A 34 -6.69 -18.29 -17.24
CA ASP A 34 -6.26 -17.79 -15.93
C ASP A 34 -5.11 -16.79 -16.08
N VAL A 35 -5.20 -15.70 -15.29
CA VAL A 35 -4.20 -14.63 -15.29
C VAL A 35 -3.95 -14.15 -13.86
N VAL A 36 -2.74 -13.64 -13.63
CA VAL A 36 -2.43 -12.90 -12.39
C VAL A 36 -3.06 -11.50 -12.51
N CYS A 37 -4.13 -11.25 -11.76
CA CYS A 37 -4.89 -10.00 -11.88
C CYS A 37 -4.27 -8.77 -11.19
N HIS A 38 -3.29 -8.97 -10.30
CA HIS A 38 -2.62 -7.85 -9.62
C HIS A 38 -2.03 -6.86 -10.63
N ALA A 39 -2.37 -5.58 -10.51
CA ALA A 39 -1.91 -4.53 -11.42
C ALA A 39 -0.38 -4.50 -11.48
N SER A 40 0.15 -4.22 -12.67
CA SER A 40 1.59 -4.14 -12.92
C SER A 40 1.86 -3.50 -14.28
N ALA A 41 2.90 -2.68 -14.34
CA ALA A 41 3.46 -2.11 -15.55
C ALA A 41 4.75 -2.84 -15.97
N TRP A 42 4.99 -2.91 -17.27
CA TRP A 42 6.02 -3.77 -17.86
C TRP A 42 6.83 -3.01 -18.91
N ASP A 43 8.15 -2.89 -18.68
CA ASP A 43 9.15 -2.54 -19.69
C ASP A 43 9.75 -3.83 -20.27
N PHE A 44 9.65 -4.01 -21.60
CA PHE A 44 10.23 -5.15 -22.30
C PHE A 44 11.69 -4.92 -22.71
N TYR A 45 12.29 -3.80 -22.29
CA TYR A 45 13.68 -3.39 -22.47
C TYR A 45 14.13 -3.19 -23.93
N ASN A 46 13.21 -3.30 -24.90
CA ASN A 46 13.49 -3.08 -26.32
C ASN A 46 13.24 -1.63 -26.78
N ARG A 47 12.90 -0.72 -25.85
CA ARG A 47 12.61 0.71 -26.08
C ARG A 47 11.32 1.00 -26.87
N LYS A 48 10.51 -0.02 -27.10
CA LYS A 48 9.31 0.04 -27.95
C LYS A 48 8.08 -0.49 -27.23
N ASP A 49 8.18 -1.68 -26.67
CA ASP A 49 7.09 -2.37 -25.98
C ASP A 49 7.04 -1.98 -24.49
N PHE A 50 5.96 -1.29 -24.13
CA PHE A 50 5.60 -0.95 -22.75
C PHE A 50 4.14 -1.32 -22.54
N ARG A 51 3.80 -2.04 -21.48
CA ARG A 51 2.44 -2.60 -21.31
C ARG A 51 1.99 -2.58 -19.87
N ILE A 52 0.67 -2.58 -19.68
CA ILE A 52 0.05 -2.84 -18.37
C ILE A 52 -0.63 -4.21 -18.39
N LYS A 53 -0.71 -4.83 -17.21
CA LYS A 53 -1.52 -6.03 -16.97
C LYS A 53 -2.37 -5.82 -15.73
N MET A 54 -3.65 -5.53 -15.93
CA MET A 54 -4.62 -5.25 -14.86
C MET A 54 -6.00 -5.85 -15.21
N CYS A 55 -6.68 -6.43 -14.22
CA CYS A 55 -8.06 -6.90 -14.37
C CYS A 55 -9.06 -5.77 -14.02
N THR A 56 -9.03 -4.68 -14.79
CA THR A 56 -9.73 -3.43 -14.46
C THR A 56 -11.24 -3.61 -14.30
N GLN A 57 -11.77 -3.07 -13.21
CA GLN A 57 -13.18 -2.91 -12.91
C GLN A 57 -13.57 -1.43 -13.01
N ILE A 58 -14.85 -1.16 -13.26
CA ILE A 58 -15.37 0.21 -13.35
C ILE A 58 -15.65 0.72 -11.93
N ASN A 59 -14.64 1.27 -11.28
CA ASN A 59 -14.74 1.94 -9.99
C ASN A 59 -13.62 2.99 -9.81
N GLN A 60 -13.74 3.82 -8.77
CA GLN A 60 -12.77 4.89 -8.49
C GLN A 60 -11.37 4.36 -8.14
N ASN A 61 -11.29 3.27 -7.37
CA ASN A 61 -10.01 2.69 -6.97
C ASN A 61 -9.18 2.26 -8.19
N ASP A 62 -9.81 1.57 -9.14
CA ASP A 62 -9.17 1.14 -10.37
C ASP A 62 -8.89 2.31 -11.30
N PHE A 63 -9.73 3.36 -11.30
CA PHE A 63 -9.44 4.60 -12.03
C PHE A 63 -8.15 5.26 -11.55
N VAL A 64 -7.96 5.37 -10.23
CA VAL A 64 -6.74 5.91 -9.62
C VAL A 64 -5.55 4.97 -9.85
N THR A 65 -5.74 3.65 -9.74
CA THR A 65 -4.71 2.65 -10.00
C THR A 65 -4.17 2.73 -11.43
N ILE A 66 -5.03 3.01 -12.42
CA ILE A 66 -4.57 3.20 -13.81
C ILE A 66 -3.59 4.37 -13.93
N HIS A 67 -3.81 5.47 -13.20
CA HIS A 67 -2.88 6.60 -13.20
C HIS A 67 -1.55 6.23 -12.54
N HIS A 68 -1.61 5.45 -11.45
CA HIS A 68 -0.41 4.90 -10.82
C HIS A 68 0.42 4.06 -11.81
N GLU A 69 -0.21 3.09 -12.48
CA GLU A 69 0.46 2.20 -13.43
C GLU A 69 0.98 2.94 -14.67
N LEU A 70 0.23 3.94 -15.16
CA LEU A 70 0.72 4.80 -16.25
C LEU A 70 1.87 5.70 -15.81
N GLY A 71 1.99 6.03 -14.52
CA GLY A 71 3.17 6.68 -13.96
C GLY A 71 4.44 5.85 -14.16
N HIS A 72 4.36 4.53 -13.98
CA HIS A 72 5.45 3.61 -14.32
C HIS A 72 5.75 3.60 -15.83
N ILE A 73 4.71 3.55 -16.68
CA ILE A 73 4.87 3.61 -18.14
C ILE A 73 5.58 4.90 -18.57
N GLN A 74 5.20 6.05 -18.00
CA GLN A 74 5.90 7.30 -18.27
C GLN A 74 7.36 7.24 -17.86
N TYR A 75 7.65 6.68 -16.70
CA TYR A 75 9.02 6.54 -16.25
C TYR A 75 9.82 5.73 -17.29
N TYR A 76 9.30 4.56 -17.73
CA TYR A 76 9.92 3.76 -18.80
C TYR A 76 10.15 4.55 -20.08
N LEU A 77 9.14 5.29 -20.54
CA LEU A 77 9.21 6.08 -21.76
C LEU A 77 10.30 7.16 -21.70
N GLN A 78 10.49 7.78 -20.54
CA GLN A 78 11.46 8.87 -20.36
C GLN A 78 12.91 8.37 -20.36
N TYR A 79 13.22 7.26 -19.67
CA TYR A 79 14.61 6.74 -19.60
C TYR A 79 14.95 5.65 -20.62
N LYS A 80 14.05 5.27 -21.54
CA LYS A 80 14.32 4.23 -22.55
C LYS A 80 15.56 4.48 -23.43
N HIS A 81 16.04 5.72 -23.49
CA HIS A 81 17.24 6.11 -24.22
C HIS A 81 18.54 5.71 -23.49
N LEU A 82 18.50 5.50 -22.17
CA LEU A 82 19.66 5.11 -21.36
C LEU A 82 20.12 3.66 -21.66
N PRO A 83 21.38 3.31 -21.33
CA PRO A 83 21.82 1.92 -21.27
C PRO A 83 20.92 1.09 -20.37
N VAL A 84 20.68 -0.17 -20.74
CA VAL A 84 19.71 -1.07 -20.07
C VAL A 84 19.90 -1.14 -18.55
N SER A 85 21.15 -1.12 -18.06
CA SER A 85 21.45 -1.18 -16.63
C SER A 85 21.02 0.07 -15.84
N PHE A 86 20.81 1.20 -16.51
CA PHE A 86 20.35 2.46 -15.89
C PHE A 86 18.85 2.71 -16.08
N ARG A 87 18.13 1.75 -16.67
CA ARG A 87 16.68 1.82 -16.91
C ARG A 87 15.88 1.38 -15.69
N ARG A 88 16.06 2.12 -14.61
CA ARG A 88 15.36 1.93 -13.33
C ARG A 88 15.12 3.31 -12.73
N GLY A 89 14.20 3.42 -11.78
CA GLY A 89 14.10 4.64 -10.99
C GLY A 89 15.38 4.90 -10.19
N ALA A 90 15.64 6.16 -9.83
CA ALA A 90 16.84 6.56 -9.09
C ALA A 90 17.06 5.73 -7.81
N ASN A 91 15.97 5.36 -7.15
CA ASN A 91 15.89 4.20 -6.26
C ASN A 91 14.51 3.53 -6.39
N PRO A 92 14.27 2.33 -5.82
CA PRO A 92 12.99 1.63 -5.96
C PRO A 92 11.77 2.42 -5.46
N GLY A 93 11.93 3.27 -4.44
CA GLY A 93 10.82 4.09 -3.92
C GLY A 93 10.40 5.21 -4.86
N PHE A 94 11.31 5.74 -5.68
CA PHE A 94 10.95 6.74 -6.70
C PHE A 94 10.00 6.18 -7.75
N HIS A 95 10.16 4.90 -8.10
CA HIS A 95 9.34 4.30 -9.15
C HIS A 95 7.87 4.23 -8.74
N GLU A 96 7.62 3.84 -7.49
CA GLU A 96 6.30 3.82 -6.86
C GLU A 96 5.78 5.24 -6.58
N ALA A 97 6.66 6.16 -6.16
CA ALA A 97 6.26 7.53 -5.80
C ALA A 97 5.69 8.31 -6.99
N VAL A 98 6.24 8.11 -8.19
CA VAL A 98 5.78 8.83 -9.39
C VAL A 98 4.31 8.54 -9.70
N GLY A 99 3.91 7.26 -9.68
CA GLY A 99 2.51 6.89 -9.90
C GLY A 99 1.60 7.48 -8.83
N ASP A 100 1.99 7.37 -7.56
CA ASP A 100 1.21 7.86 -6.44
C ASP A 100 1.08 9.39 -6.38
N THR A 101 2.12 10.13 -6.73
CA THR A 101 2.08 11.60 -6.79
C THR A 101 1.01 12.09 -7.77
N LEU A 102 0.88 11.43 -8.92
CA LEU A 102 -0.08 11.81 -9.94
C LEU A 102 -1.50 11.39 -9.55
N ALA A 103 -1.62 10.21 -8.93
CA ALA A 103 -2.85 9.73 -8.33
C ALA A 103 -3.43 10.70 -7.28
N LEU A 104 -2.59 11.41 -6.51
CA LEU A 104 -3.05 12.45 -5.57
C LEU A 104 -3.78 13.59 -6.29
N SER A 105 -3.22 14.11 -7.39
CA SER A 105 -3.82 15.21 -8.18
C SER A 105 -5.16 14.79 -8.79
N VAL A 106 -5.19 13.59 -9.36
CA VAL A 106 -6.37 13.00 -10.00
C VAL A 106 -7.46 12.70 -8.98
N GLY A 107 -7.07 12.30 -7.76
CA GLY A 107 -7.97 11.96 -6.67
C GLY A 107 -8.72 13.14 -6.05
N THR A 108 -8.36 14.39 -6.39
CA THR A 108 -9.01 15.58 -5.82
C THR A 108 -10.45 15.74 -6.30
N LEU A 109 -11.30 16.33 -5.45
CA LEU A 109 -12.69 16.61 -5.80
C LEU A 109 -12.81 17.57 -7.00
N ASP A 110 -11.94 18.58 -7.07
CA ASP A 110 -11.90 19.53 -8.19
C ASP A 110 -11.60 18.82 -9.51
N HIS A 111 -10.64 17.89 -9.51
CA HIS A 111 -10.34 17.09 -10.69
C HIS A 111 -11.50 16.19 -11.12
N MET A 112 -12.13 15.49 -10.18
CA MET A 112 -13.30 14.64 -10.47
C MET A 112 -14.49 15.46 -11.01
N TYR A 113 -14.65 16.70 -10.52
CA TYR A 113 -15.65 17.64 -11.05
C TYR A 113 -15.33 18.10 -12.48
N LYS A 114 -14.07 18.44 -12.79
CA LYS A 114 -13.63 18.79 -14.14
C LYS A 114 -13.88 17.66 -15.15
N LEU A 115 -13.79 16.41 -14.71
CA LEU A 115 -14.10 15.22 -15.52
C LEU A 115 -15.60 14.91 -15.63
N GLY A 116 -16.46 15.63 -14.90
CA GLY A 116 -17.91 15.40 -14.87
C GLY A 116 -18.31 14.11 -14.15
N LEU A 117 -17.48 13.60 -13.25
CA LEU A 117 -17.74 12.36 -12.49
C LEU A 117 -18.51 12.59 -11.19
N ILE A 118 -18.51 13.83 -10.69
CA ILE A 118 -19.26 14.26 -9.51
C ILE A 118 -19.94 15.60 -9.77
N ASP A 119 -20.97 15.91 -8.99
CA ASP A 119 -21.53 17.26 -8.91
C ASP A 119 -20.51 18.23 -8.30
N LYS A 120 -20.77 19.54 -8.44
CA LYS A 120 -19.89 20.58 -7.90
C LYS A 120 -19.63 20.32 -6.41
N PRO A 121 -18.37 20.08 -6.00
CA PRO A 121 -18.07 19.80 -4.61
C PRO A 121 -18.38 21.01 -3.73
N GLU A 122 -18.85 20.74 -2.52
CA GLU A 122 -19.01 21.76 -1.50
C GLU A 122 -17.63 22.18 -1.00
N ASP A 123 -17.36 23.48 -0.97
CA ASP A 123 -16.14 24.03 -0.36
C ASP A 123 -16.42 24.31 1.12
N SER A 124 -16.42 23.25 1.92
CA SER A 124 -16.66 23.29 3.36
C SER A 124 -15.59 22.52 4.15
N PRO A 125 -15.28 22.93 5.39
CA PRO A 125 -14.37 22.19 6.26
C PRO A 125 -14.79 20.72 6.44
N GLU A 126 -16.09 20.44 6.51
CA GLU A 126 -16.62 19.08 6.65
C GLU A 126 -16.30 18.20 5.42
N ALA A 127 -16.45 18.75 4.21
CA ALA A 127 -16.09 18.07 2.98
C ALA A 127 -14.57 17.81 2.91
N ASP A 128 -13.76 18.78 3.33
CA ASP A 128 -12.30 18.66 3.37
C ASP A 128 -11.85 17.55 4.34
N ILE A 129 -12.45 17.46 5.52
CA ILE A 129 -12.16 16.40 6.48
C ILE A 129 -12.58 15.03 5.95
N ASN A 130 -13.74 14.91 5.29
CA ASN A 130 -14.17 13.66 4.67
C ASN A 130 -13.19 13.19 3.59
N TYR A 131 -12.77 14.11 2.72
CA TYR A 131 -11.77 13.83 1.70
C TYR A 131 -10.44 13.40 2.33
N LEU A 132 -9.87 14.21 3.24
CA LEU A 132 -8.61 13.91 3.89
C LEU A 132 -8.63 12.59 4.65
N MET A 133 -9.73 12.26 5.33
CA MET A 133 -9.91 10.97 5.99
C MET A 133 -9.85 9.82 4.98
N SER A 134 -10.51 9.94 3.83
CA SER A 134 -10.45 8.91 2.78
C SER A 134 -9.02 8.68 2.27
N VAL A 135 -8.25 9.75 2.05
CA VAL A 135 -6.84 9.65 1.63
C VAL A 135 -5.97 9.12 2.78
N ALA A 136 -6.26 9.45 4.04
CA ALA A 136 -5.52 8.95 5.19
C ALA A 136 -5.72 7.45 5.40
N LEU A 137 -6.92 6.93 5.15
CA LEU A 137 -7.19 5.49 5.20
C LEU A 137 -6.42 4.71 4.12
N ASP A 138 -6.19 5.32 2.95
CA ASP A 138 -5.36 4.73 1.90
C ASP A 138 -3.86 4.87 2.21
N LYS A 139 -3.39 6.08 2.52
CA LYS A 139 -1.96 6.40 2.62
C LYS A 139 -1.38 6.21 4.02
N LEU A 140 -2.00 6.78 5.05
CA LEU A 140 -1.43 6.81 6.42
C LEU A 140 -1.61 5.47 7.14
N ALA A 141 -2.77 4.82 6.99
CA ALA A 141 -3.00 3.50 7.59
C ALA A 141 -2.04 2.43 7.02
N PHE A 142 -1.55 2.64 5.79
CA PHE A 142 -0.59 1.77 5.13
C PHE A 142 0.85 1.93 5.65
N VAL A 143 1.29 3.14 6.03
CA VAL A 143 2.68 3.44 6.47
C VAL A 143 3.26 2.40 7.45
N PRO A 144 2.60 2.05 8.57
CA PRO A 144 3.16 1.08 9.50
C PRO A 144 3.29 -0.33 8.87
N PHE A 145 2.35 -0.72 8.00
CA PHE A 145 2.44 -1.99 7.27
C PHE A 145 3.58 -1.99 6.25
N GLY A 146 3.75 -0.89 5.51
CA GLY A 146 4.86 -0.68 4.58
C GLY A 146 6.22 -0.84 5.25
N TYR A 147 6.38 -0.31 6.46
CA TYR A 147 7.61 -0.40 7.23
C TYR A 147 7.85 -1.81 7.82
N LEU A 148 6.84 -2.39 8.48
CA LEU A 148 7.04 -3.64 9.22
C LEU A 148 7.35 -4.84 8.32
N MET A 149 6.86 -4.84 7.08
CA MET A 149 7.02 -5.93 6.11
C MET A 149 8.49 -6.26 5.83
N ASP A 150 9.26 -5.28 5.37
CA ASP A 150 10.69 -5.49 5.08
C ASP A 150 11.51 -5.51 6.37
N LYS A 151 11.07 -4.85 7.45
CA LYS A 151 11.69 -5.03 8.77
C LYS A 151 11.65 -6.49 9.21
N TRP A 152 10.51 -7.17 9.09
CA TRP A 152 10.37 -8.61 9.36
C TRP A 152 11.30 -9.42 8.45
N ARG A 153 11.32 -9.16 7.13
CA ARG A 153 12.21 -9.86 6.18
C ARG A 153 13.68 -9.67 6.51
N TRP A 154 14.12 -8.47 6.87
CA TRP A 154 15.52 -8.22 7.25
C TRP A 154 15.90 -8.96 8.52
N ASP A 155 14.99 -9.06 9.49
CA ASP A 155 15.21 -9.82 10.72
C ASP A 155 15.27 -11.34 10.43
N VAL A 156 14.46 -11.85 9.50
CA VAL A 156 14.58 -13.24 8.99
C VAL A 156 15.89 -13.46 8.25
N PHE A 157 16.24 -12.61 7.27
CA PHE A 157 17.44 -12.77 6.45
C PHE A 157 18.74 -12.63 7.26
N SER A 158 18.73 -11.83 8.32
CA SER A 158 19.88 -11.70 9.23
C SER A 158 19.96 -12.80 10.29
N GLY A 159 18.95 -13.68 10.39
CA GLY A 159 18.86 -14.74 11.39
C GLY A 159 18.44 -14.27 12.79
N ARG A 160 18.00 -13.00 12.94
CA ARG A 160 17.43 -12.49 14.19
C ARG A 160 16.08 -13.14 14.49
N THR A 161 15.29 -13.38 13.46
CA THR A 161 14.08 -14.21 13.50
C THR A 161 14.45 -15.58 12.94
N SER A 162 14.27 -16.63 13.75
CA SER A 162 14.57 -17.99 13.35
C SER A 162 13.36 -18.62 12.66
N THR A 163 13.55 -19.80 12.06
CA THR A 163 12.48 -20.57 11.42
C THR A 163 11.40 -21.03 12.39
N GLU A 164 11.72 -21.08 13.69
CA GLU A 164 10.84 -21.56 14.75
C GLU A 164 9.96 -20.46 15.36
N ASN A 165 10.12 -19.18 14.96
CA ASN A 165 9.36 -18.06 15.51
C ASN A 165 8.93 -17.02 14.47
N MET A 166 8.86 -17.42 13.19
CA MET A 166 8.54 -16.52 12.09
C MET A 166 7.16 -15.89 12.24
N ASN A 167 6.16 -16.69 12.61
CA ASN A 167 4.78 -16.23 12.68
C ASN A 167 4.52 -15.42 13.95
N GLN A 168 5.14 -15.80 15.07
CA GLN A 168 5.13 -15.02 16.30
C GLN A 168 5.70 -13.61 16.06
N VAL A 169 6.92 -13.50 15.51
CA VAL A 169 7.56 -12.20 15.28
C VAL A 169 6.77 -11.36 14.28
N TRP A 170 6.12 -12.00 13.29
CA TRP A 170 5.20 -11.31 12.39
C TRP A 170 4.06 -10.63 13.15
N TRP A 171 3.37 -11.35 14.04
CA TRP A 171 2.28 -10.79 14.83
C TRP A 171 2.74 -9.78 15.89
N ASP A 172 3.93 -9.97 16.47
CA ASP A 172 4.56 -8.98 17.34
C ASP A 172 4.76 -7.65 16.61
N TYR A 173 5.16 -7.70 15.32
CA TYR A 173 5.33 -6.49 14.49
C TYR A 173 4.00 -5.89 14.05
N ARG A 174 3.02 -6.72 13.69
CA ARG A 174 1.66 -6.27 13.36
C ARG A 174 1.04 -5.52 14.54
N LEU A 175 1.15 -6.07 15.75
CA LEU A 175 0.71 -5.40 16.98
C LEU A 175 1.53 -4.14 17.26
N ARG A 176 2.87 -4.23 17.23
CA ARG A 176 3.75 -3.10 17.59
C ARG A 176 3.61 -1.90 16.67
N TYR A 177 3.44 -2.11 15.38
CA TYR A 177 3.42 -1.02 14.39
C TYR A 177 2.01 -0.61 13.97
N GLN A 178 1.06 -1.53 13.91
CA GLN A 178 -0.32 -1.24 13.46
C GLN A 178 -1.38 -1.28 14.56
N GLY A 179 -1.08 -1.88 15.72
CA GLY A 179 -2.08 -2.07 16.76
C GLY A 179 -3.18 -3.07 16.40
N VAL A 180 -2.84 -4.09 15.60
CA VAL A 180 -3.78 -5.14 15.18
C VAL A 180 -3.42 -6.49 15.77
N ALA A 181 -4.45 -7.27 16.13
CA ALA A 181 -4.34 -8.64 16.64
C ALA A 181 -4.94 -9.63 15.63
N PRO A 182 -4.47 -10.89 15.61
CA PRO A 182 -5.12 -11.94 14.83
C PRO A 182 -6.53 -12.22 15.39
N PRO A 183 -7.54 -12.48 14.53
CA PRO A 183 -8.89 -12.79 15.00
C PRO A 183 -9.06 -14.21 15.56
N VAL A 184 -8.05 -15.06 15.38
CA VAL A 184 -8.00 -16.45 15.86
C VAL A 184 -6.57 -16.77 16.27
N ASP A 185 -6.40 -17.73 17.16
CA ASP A 185 -5.07 -18.18 17.57
C ASP A 185 -4.22 -18.64 16.38
N ARG A 186 -2.94 -18.24 16.40
CA ARG A 186 -1.95 -18.56 15.37
C ARG A 186 -0.78 -19.30 16.03
N ASN A 187 -0.13 -20.17 15.28
CA ASN A 187 1.07 -20.86 15.72
C ASN A 187 2.10 -20.96 14.58
N GLU A 188 3.22 -21.64 14.81
CA GLU A 188 4.31 -21.73 13.83
C GLU A 188 4.09 -22.78 12.72
N ASN A 189 2.97 -23.51 12.74
CA ASN A 189 2.52 -24.24 11.54
C ASN A 189 1.85 -23.30 10.52
N ASP A 190 1.54 -22.06 10.93
CA ASP A 190 1.05 -21.01 10.05
C ASP A 190 2.21 -20.21 9.45
N PHE A 191 1.96 -19.63 8.27
CA PHE A 191 2.89 -18.70 7.63
C PHE A 191 2.11 -17.49 7.08
N ASP A 192 1.55 -16.70 8.00
CA ASP A 192 0.78 -15.49 7.68
C ASP A 192 1.52 -14.47 6.80
N PRO A 193 2.82 -14.19 7.00
CA PRO A 193 3.55 -13.34 6.07
C PRO A 193 3.51 -13.87 4.63
N GLY A 194 3.53 -15.19 4.42
CA GLY A 194 3.43 -15.81 3.10
C GLY A 194 2.12 -15.59 2.37
N ALA A 195 1.04 -15.23 3.08
CA ALA A 195 -0.24 -14.90 2.47
C ALA A 195 -0.22 -13.53 1.75
N LYS A 196 0.83 -12.71 1.96
CA LYS A 196 1.03 -11.45 1.24
C LYS A 196 1.81 -11.70 -0.05
N PHE A 197 1.23 -11.30 -1.20
CA PHE A 197 1.79 -11.44 -2.55
C PHE A 197 3.31 -11.15 -2.62
N HIS A 198 3.75 -10.03 -2.05
CA HIS A 198 5.14 -9.57 -2.13
C HIS A 198 6.13 -10.47 -1.39
N ILE A 199 5.71 -11.17 -0.33
CA ILE A 199 6.57 -12.16 0.33
C ILE A 199 6.64 -13.42 -0.52
N ALA A 200 5.49 -13.91 -1.00
CA ALA A 200 5.43 -15.11 -1.85
C ALA A 200 6.15 -14.95 -3.20
N ASN A 201 6.25 -13.73 -3.73
CA ASN A 201 6.84 -13.42 -5.03
C ASN A 201 8.20 -12.69 -4.94
N ASP A 202 8.84 -12.70 -3.77
CA ASP A 202 10.16 -12.09 -3.52
C ASP A 202 10.29 -10.63 -4.01
N VAL A 203 9.30 -9.80 -3.70
CA VAL A 203 9.30 -8.37 -4.04
C VAL A 203 9.68 -7.54 -2.81
N PRO A 204 10.81 -6.79 -2.80
CA PRO A 204 11.15 -5.83 -1.75
C PRO A 204 10.02 -4.86 -1.42
N TYR A 205 9.66 -4.67 -0.15
CA TYR A 205 8.49 -3.91 0.28
C TYR A 205 8.79 -2.49 0.77
N ILE A 206 10.03 -2.21 1.21
CA ILE A 206 10.44 -0.90 1.75
C ILE A 206 10.26 0.23 0.72
N ARG A 207 10.23 -0.12 -0.57
CA ARG A 207 9.90 0.79 -1.67
C ARG A 207 8.58 1.53 -1.46
N TYR A 208 7.57 0.88 -0.89
CA TYR A 208 6.26 1.49 -0.65
C TYR A 208 6.29 2.46 0.52
N PHE A 209 7.02 2.16 1.59
CA PHE A 209 7.22 3.10 2.70
C PHE A 209 7.95 4.37 2.23
N VAL A 210 9.04 4.19 1.47
CA VAL A 210 9.79 5.32 0.88
C VAL A 210 8.90 6.10 -0.09
N SER A 211 8.13 5.40 -0.92
CA SER A 211 7.15 6.01 -1.83
C SER A 211 6.18 6.91 -1.11
N THR A 212 5.60 6.44 0.01
CA THR A 212 4.62 7.22 0.78
C THR A 212 5.22 8.51 1.31
N VAL A 213 6.51 8.57 1.64
CA VAL A 213 7.15 9.82 2.06
C VAL A 213 7.44 10.71 0.85
N VAL A 214 8.11 10.16 -0.17
CA VAL A 214 8.60 10.90 -1.34
C VAL A 214 7.46 11.44 -2.20
N GLN A 215 6.33 10.72 -2.31
CA GLN A 215 5.23 11.13 -3.17
C GLN A 215 4.66 12.50 -2.80
N PHE A 216 4.58 12.82 -1.50
CA PHE A 216 4.11 14.14 -1.04
C PHE A 216 5.17 15.24 -1.25
N GLN A 217 6.46 14.89 -1.19
CA GLN A 217 7.54 15.83 -1.48
C GLN A 217 7.56 16.19 -2.98
N PHE A 218 7.33 15.21 -3.86
CA PHE A 218 7.13 15.46 -5.28
C PHE A 218 5.86 16.26 -5.53
N TYR A 219 4.76 15.87 -4.90
CA TYR A 219 3.47 16.53 -5.05
C TYR A 219 3.56 18.03 -4.71
N ASP A 220 4.12 18.38 -3.55
CA ASP A 220 4.37 19.76 -3.15
C ASP A 220 5.24 20.52 -4.18
N ALA A 221 6.31 19.89 -4.69
CA ALA A 221 7.15 20.52 -5.70
C ALA A 221 6.42 20.77 -7.03
N LEU A 222 5.57 19.84 -7.48
CA LEU A 222 4.78 19.99 -8.70
C LEU A 222 3.65 21.02 -8.53
N CYS A 223 3.03 21.07 -7.35
CA CYS A 223 2.02 22.08 -7.00
C CYS A 223 2.58 23.51 -7.03
N LYS A 224 3.84 23.69 -6.63
CA LYS A 224 4.54 24.98 -6.75
C LYS A 224 4.70 25.42 -8.21
N GLU A 225 5.02 24.49 -9.12
CA GLU A 225 5.08 24.79 -10.56
C GLU A 225 3.71 25.08 -11.18
N ALA A 226 2.66 24.49 -10.62
CA ALA A 226 1.28 24.82 -10.98
C ALA A 226 0.80 26.18 -10.40
N ASN A 227 1.66 26.90 -9.69
CA ASN A 227 1.31 28.13 -8.97
C ASN A 227 0.11 27.94 -8.03
N HIS A 228 -0.04 26.75 -7.45
CA HIS A 228 -1.13 26.46 -6.52
C HIS A 228 -1.04 27.35 -5.29
N THR A 229 -2.18 27.93 -4.90
CA THR A 229 -2.31 28.72 -3.68
C THR A 229 -3.36 28.08 -2.78
N GLY A 230 -3.08 27.94 -1.49
CA GLY A 230 -4.00 27.36 -0.51
C GLY A 230 -3.51 26.02 0.01
N ASP A 231 -4.44 25.21 0.51
CA ASP A 231 -4.09 23.94 1.14
C ASP A 231 -3.55 22.93 0.12
N LEU A 232 -2.46 22.26 0.48
CA LEU A 232 -1.75 21.36 -0.42
C LEU A 232 -2.66 20.25 -0.96
N PHE A 233 -3.54 19.69 -0.13
CA PHE A 233 -4.43 18.60 -0.53
C PHE A 233 -5.49 18.97 -1.60
N LYS A 234 -5.68 20.27 -1.88
CA LYS A 234 -6.58 20.76 -2.94
C LYS A 234 -5.89 20.99 -4.28
N CYS A 235 -4.56 20.84 -4.35
CA CYS A 235 -3.80 21.07 -5.56
C CYS A 235 -4.21 20.12 -6.69
N ASP A 236 -4.40 20.63 -7.90
CA ASP A 236 -4.50 19.81 -9.11
C ASP A 236 -3.61 20.44 -10.17
N PHE A 237 -2.53 19.74 -10.54
CA PHE A 237 -1.58 20.21 -11.54
C PHE A 237 -1.87 19.70 -12.95
N ASN A 238 -3.05 19.11 -13.19
CA ASN A 238 -3.49 18.75 -14.55
C ASN A 238 -3.36 19.96 -15.50
N GLY A 239 -2.88 19.72 -16.72
CA GLY A 239 -2.68 20.75 -17.75
C GLY A 239 -1.48 21.68 -17.52
N THR A 240 -0.74 21.52 -16.41
CA THR A 240 0.41 22.37 -16.11
C THR A 240 1.69 21.80 -16.74
N LYS A 241 2.08 22.38 -17.88
CA LYS A 241 3.30 21.97 -18.60
C LYS A 241 4.58 22.13 -17.78
N ALA A 242 4.71 23.20 -16.99
CA ALA A 242 5.88 23.41 -16.13
C ALA A 242 6.08 22.27 -15.10
N ALA A 243 4.98 21.76 -14.53
CA ALA A 243 5.02 20.61 -13.64
C ALA A 243 5.44 19.34 -14.41
N GLY A 244 4.90 19.13 -15.61
CA GLY A 244 5.31 18.01 -16.48
C GLY A 244 6.78 18.08 -16.89
N ASP A 245 7.29 19.24 -17.28
CA ASP A 245 8.69 19.44 -17.64
C ASP A 245 9.63 19.13 -16.46
N LYS A 246 9.27 19.58 -15.25
CA LYS A 246 10.06 19.26 -14.05
C LYS A 246 10.04 17.78 -13.73
N LEU A 247 8.87 17.14 -13.80
CA LEU A 247 8.74 15.70 -13.60
C LEU A 247 9.59 14.94 -14.62
N ALA A 248 9.44 15.24 -15.92
CA ALA A 248 10.18 14.62 -17.01
C ALA A 248 11.70 14.74 -16.82
N ALA A 249 12.19 15.91 -16.41
CA ALA A 249 13.61 16.14 -16.17
C ALA A 249 14.19 15.16 -15.13
N MET A 250 13.44 14.84 -14.06
CA MET A 250 13.84 13.82 -13.10
C MET A 250 13.71 12.40 -13.67
N LEU A 251 12.60 12.10 -14.35
CA LEU A 251 12.36 10.75 -14.90
C LEU A 251 13.41 10.32 -15.93
N GLN A 252 13.91 11.27 -16.75
CA GLN A 252 14.91 10.99 -17.78
C GLN A 252 16.26 10.54 -17.22
N LEU A 253 16.58 10.87 -15.96
CA LEU A 253 17.82 10.48 -15.32
C LEU A 253 17.90 8.97 -15.06
N GLY A 254 16.75 8.30 -14.91
CA GLY A 254 16.68 6.89 -14.50
C GLY A 254 17.54 6.64 -13.25
N SER A 255 18.38 5.61 -13.29
CA SER A 255 19.34 5.30 -12.22
C SER A 255 20.78 5.64 -12.62
N SER A 256 20.97 6.59 -13.53
CA SER A 256 22.30 7.01 -14.01
C SER A 256 23.02 7.99 -13.07
N VAL A 257 22.29 8.58 -12.13
CA VAL A 257 22.79 9.49 -11.11
C VAL A 257 22.47 8.97 -9.71
N LYS A 258 23.03 9.59 -8.68
CA LYS A 258 22.66 9.29 -7.30
C LYS A 258 21.23 9.77 -7.04
N TRP A 259 20.49 9.04 -6.22
CA TRP A 259 19.07 9.35 -6.00
C TRP A 259 18.85 10.71 -5.33
N GLU A 260 19.83 11.19 -4.55
CA GLU A 260 19.82 12.52 -3.95
C GLU A 260 19.85 13.62 -5.02
N ASP A 261 20.59 13.41 -6.11
CA ASP A 261 20.70 14.37 -7.22
C ASP A 261 19.39 14.36 -8.04
N ALA A 262 18.78 13.18 -8.22
CA ALA A 262 17.46 13.06 -8.83
C ALA A 262 16.35 13.69 -7.97
N LEU A 263 16.43 13.59 -6.64
CA LEU A 263 15.51 14.25 -5.72
C LEU A 263 15.62 15.78 -5.86
N GLU A 264 16.84 16.30 -5.87
CA GLU A 264 17.11 17.73 -6.00
C GLU A 264 16.57 18.29 -7.32
N GLN A 265 16.66 17.53 -8.41
CA GLN A 265 16.12 17.93 -9.72
C GLN A 265 14.61 18.23 -9.70
N ILE A 266 13.84 17.53 -8.87
CA ILE A 266 12.39 17.72 -8.76
C ILE A 266 11.98 18.55 -7.55
N THR A 267 12.63 18.40 -6.39
CA THR A 267 12.18 19.09 -5.16
C THR A 267 13.06 20.25 -4.75
N GLY A 268 14.20 20.46 -5.39
CA GLY A 268 15.22 21.44 -4.98
C GLY A 268 15.93 21.09 -3.67
N SER A 269 15.80 19.86 -3.18
CA SER A 269 16.45 19.38 -1.95
C SER A 269 17.02 17.98 -2.16
N ARG A 270 18.14 17.70 -1.52
CA ARG A 270 18.78 16.37 -1.50
C ARG A 270 18.29 15.48 -0.36
N GLU A 271 17.49 16.03 0.54
CA GLU A 271 17.00 15.33 1.73
C GLU A 271 15.57 14.82 1.51
N MET A 272 15.35 13.56 1.90
CA MET A 272 14.01 12.97 1.98
C MET A 272 13.38 13.37 3.30
N THR A 273 12.19 13.98 3.23
CA THR A 273 11.48 14.49 4.42
C THR A 273 9.99 14.18 4.37
N SER A 274 9.39 13.98 5.54
CA SER A 274 7.94 13.84 5.70
C SER A 274 7.20 15.17 5.86
N SER A 275 7.90 16.31 5.79
CA SER A 275 7.29 17.64 5.99
C SER A 275 6.07 17.86 5.09
N SER A 276 6.17 17.57 3.79
CA SER A 276 5.04 17.75 2.86
C SER A 276 3.88 16.80 3.14
N LEU A 277 4.15 15.58 3.61
CA LEU A 277 3.11 14.64 4.08
C LEU A 277 2.38 15.21 5.30
N VAL A 278 3.11 15.73 6.29
CA VAL A 278 2.51 16.34 7.48
C VAL A 278 1.68 17.57 7.11
N THR A 279 2.20 18.44 6.23
CA THR A 279 1.48 19.61 5.72
C THR A 279 0.19 19.20 5.01
N TYR A 280 0.22 18.17 4.16
CA TYR A 280 -0.96 17.66 3.45
C TYR A 280 -2.08 17.27 4.42
N PHE A 281 -1.76 16.55 5.49
CA PHE A 281 -2.74 16.04 6.45
C PHE A 281 -2.95 16.94 7.68
N GLN A 282 -2.36 18.14 7.71
CA GLN A 282 -2.41 19.01 8.89
C GLN A 282 -3.85 19.34 9.34
N PRO A 283 -4.83 19.63 8.46
CA PRO A 283 -6.21 19.88 8.88
C PRO A 283 -6.83 18.64 9.55
N LEU A 284 -6.63 17.46 8.96
CA LEU A 284 -7.13 16.19 9.52
C LEU A 284 -6.48 15.87 10.87
N LEU A 285 -5.17 16.09 11.00
CA LEU A 285 -4.46 15.86 12.26
C LEU A 285 -5.03 16.73 13.38
N THR A 286 -5.32 18.00 13.10
CA THR A 286 -5.96 18.92 14.05
C THR A 286 -7.36 18.44 14.43
N PHE A 287 -8.15 18.02 13.44
CA PHE A 287 -9.50 17.48 13.65
C PHE A 287 -9.48 16.23 14.54
N LEU A 288 -8.64 15.23 14.20
CA LEU A 288 -8.56 13.97 14.95
C LEU A 288 -8.11 14.16 16.40
N LYS A 289 -7.14 15.05 16.64
CA LYS A 289 -6.73 15.38 18.02
C LYS A 289 -7.88 15.96 18.84
N THR A 290 -8.70 16.79 18.22
CA THR A 290 -9.83 17.46 18.87
C THR A 290 -10.94 16.46 19.18
N GLU A 291 -11.34 15.64 18.19
CA GLU A 291 -12.40 14.65 18.38
C GLU A 291 -11.97 13.53 19.35
N ASN A 292 -10.74 13.02 19.25
CA ASN A 292 -10.24 12.01 20.20
C ASN A 292 -10.25 12.55 21.64
N ALA A 293 -9.84 13.80 21.86
CA ALA A 293 -9.85 14.41 23.19
C ALA A 293 -11.28 14.61 23.73
N LYS A 294 -12.22 15.01 22.85
CA LYS A 294 -13.64 15.18 23.17
C LYS A 294 -14.32 13.87 23.53
N ASN A 295 -13.96 12.77 22.87
CA ASN A 295 -14.50 11.43 23.13
C ASN A 295 -13.83 10.74 24.32
N GLY A 296 -12.66 11.22 24.75
CA GLY A 296 -11.84 10.54 25.74
C GLY A 296 -11.15 9.29 25.20
N ASP A 297 -10.88 9.26 23.88
CA ASP A 297 -10.24 8.14 23.21
C ASP A 297 -8.79 7.98 23.68
N VAL A 298 -8.37 6.73 23.88
CA VAL A 298 -6.99 6.40 24.24
C VAL A 298 -6.15 6.30 22.96
N VAL A 299 -5.17 7.20 22.81
CA VAL A 299 -4.26 7.16 21.66
C VAL A 299 -3.18 6.09 21.89
N GLY A 300 -3.15 5.10 20.99
CA GLY A 300 -2.32 3.91 21.10
C GLY A 300 -3.11 2.73 21.68
N TRP A 301 -2.41 1.62 21.93
CA TRP A 301 -3.02 0.36 22.37
C TRP A 301 -2.29 -0.16 23.61
N PRO A 302 -2.58 0.40 24.81
CA PRO A 302 -1.89 0.00 26.05
C PRO A 302 -2.21 -1.44 26.47
N GLU A 303 -3.37 -1.97 26.09
CA GLU A 303 -3.78 -3.36 26.33
C GLU A 303 -3.21 -4.30 25.24
N TYR A 304 -1.88 -4.34 25.10
CA TYR A 304 -1.20 -5.11 24.05
C TYR A 304 -1.39 -6.63 24.17
N SER A 305 -1.83 -7.13 25.33
CA SER A 305 -2.17 -8.55 25.54
C SER A 305 -3.62 -8.90 25.19
N TRP A 306 -4.44 -7.91 24.82
CA TRP A 306 -5.83 -8.15 24.43
C TRP A 306 -5.89 -8.99 23.15
N GLN A 307 -6.78 -9.98 23.14
CA GLN A 307 -7.12 -10.78 21.98
C GLN A 307 -8.65 -10.77 21.83
N PRO A 308 -9.19 -10.72 20.60
CA PRO A 308 -10.62 -10.85 20.41
C PRO A 308 -11.08 -12.23 20.90
N PRO A 309 -12.28 -12.33 21.51
CA PRO A 309 -12.83 -13.62 21.87
C PRO A 309 -12.95 -14.48 20.62
N THR A 310 -12.31 -15.65 20.62
CA THR A 310 -12.59 -16.67 19.62
C THR A 310 -14.03 -17.10 19.83
N ASN A 311 -14.84 -17.22 18.77
CA ASN A 311 -16.17 -17.86 18.86
C ASN A 311 -16.03 -19.39 19.11
N THR A 312 -15.12 -19.77 19.98
CA THR A 312 -15.08 -21.07 20.63
C THR A 312 -16.03 -20.99 21.81
N VAL A 313 -16.94 -21.95 21.92
CA VAL A 313 -17.70 -22.14 23.15
C VAL A 313 -16.68 -22.55 24.22
N ASP A 314 -16.19 -21.59 24.99
CA ASP A 314 -15.24 -21.82 26.07
C ASP A 314 -15.95 -22.55 27.22
N GLY A 315 -15.87 -23.88 27.21
CA GLY A 315 -15.99 -24.65 28.42
C GLY A 315 -14.67 -24.54 29.18
N GLU A 316 -14.66 -23.84 30.31
CA GLU A 316 -13.56 -23.85 31.30
C GLU A 316 -13.44 -25.22 31.97
N GLY A 317 -13.16 -26.27 31.20
CA GLY A 317 -12.88 -27.60 31.71
C GLY A 317 -11.39 -27.76 31.96
N GLU A 318 -10.92 -27.59 33.19
CA GLU A 318 -9.68 -28.26 33.62
C GLU A 318 -9.91 -29.78 33.50
N VAL A 319 -9.47 -30.40 32.39
CA VAL A 319 -9.45 -31.87 32.29
C VAL A 319 -8.23 -32.38 33.07
N LYS A 320 -8.42 -32.59 34.38
CA LYS A 320 -7.51 -33.44 35.16
C LYS A 320 -7.81 -34.89 34.79
N LEU A 321 -7.00 -35.45 33.89
CA LEU A 321 -6.99 -36.89 33.65
C LEU A 321 -6.41 -37.57 34.89
N ILE A 322 -7.30 -38.12 35.71
CA ILE A 322 -6.97 -38.99 36.84
C ILE A 322 -6.80 -40.39 36.26
N ASP A 323 -5.65 -41.03 36.49
CA ASP A 323 -5.48 -42.44 36.16
C ASP A 323 -6.37 -43.31 37.08
N ASP A 324 -6.61 -44.57 36.73
CA ASP A 324 -7.42 -45.51 37.54
C ASP A 324 -6.89 -45.76 38.97
N LYS A 325 -5.81 -45.05 39.38
CA LYS A 325 -5.16 -45.14 40.69
C LYS A 325 -5.12 -43.81 41.44
N GLY A 326 -5.72 -42.73 40.93
CA GLY A 326 -5.93 -41.49 41.69
C GLY A 326 -4.73 -40.54 41.77
N ASN A 327 -3.68 -40.70 40.95
CA ASN A 327 -2.53 -39.79 40.98
C ASN A 327 -2.55 -38.77 39.83
N SER A 328 -2.33 -37.49 40.16
CA SER A 328 -2.23 -36.41 39.17
C SER A 328 -0.80 -36.27 38.67
N GLY A 329 -0.58 -36.51 37.37
CA GLY A 329 0.76 -36.37 36.80
C GLY A 329 0.93 -36.91 35.39
N SER A 330 0.26 -36.35 34.38
CA SER A 330 0.85 -36.29 33.04
C SER A 330 0.31 -35.12 32.25
N THR A 331 1.21 -34.34 31.63
CA THR A 331 0.87 -33.39 30.57
C THR A 331 0.55 -34.18 29.29
N ALA A 332 -0.64 -33.97 28.73
CA ALA A 332 -1.07 -34.65 27.52
C ALA A 332 -0.17 -34.25 26.34
N LYS A 333 0.41 -35.25 25.65
CA LYS A 333 1.04 -35.03 24.34
C LYS A 333 -0.03 -34.75 23.28
N ALA A 334 0.35 -34.27 22.10
CA ALA A 334 -0.57 -33.89 21.01
C ALA A 334 -1.60 -34.97 20.61
N GLY A 335 -1.28 -36.26 20.77
CA GLY A 335 -2.19 -37.37 20.46
C GLY A 335 -3.50 -37.39 21.28
N PRO A 336 -3.45 -37.34 22.62
CA PRO A 336 -4.66 -37.26 23.44
C PRO A 336 -5.54 -36.02 23.19
N LEU A 337 -4.95 -34.86 22.88
CA LEU A 337 -5.71 -33.65 22.50
C LEU A 337 -6.45 -33.82 21.17
N MET A 338 -5.83 -34.51 20.20
CA MET A 338 -6.45 -34.84 18.92
C MET A 338 -7.61 -35.84 19.07
N PHE A 339 -7.47 -36.81 19.97
CA PHE A 339 -8.55 -37.74 20.33
C PHE A 339 -9.71 -37.04 21.03
N LEU A 340 -9.43 -36.08 21.91
CA LEU A 340 -10.44 -35.25 22.57
C LEU A 340 -11.21 -34.39 21.56
N ALA A 341 -10.50 -33.74 20.63
CA ALA A 341 -11.11 -32.95 19.56
C ALA A 341 -12.00 -33.84 18.66
N LEU A 342 -11.52 -35.02 18.26
CA LEU A 342 -12.30 -35.97 17.46
C LEU A 342 -13.55 -36.47 18.19
N SER A 343 -13.44 -36.73 19.49
CA SER A 343 -14.59 -37.17 20.29
C SER A 343 -15.61 -36.05 20.54
N LEU A 344 -15.17 -34.80 20.73
CA LEU A 344 -16.06 -33.64 20.76
C LEU A 344 -16.78 -33.42 19.43
N VAL A 345 -16.09 -33.58 18.29
CA VAL A 345 -16.70 -33.51 16.95
C VAL A 345 -17.71 -34.66 16.75
N PHE A 346 -17.41 -35.84 17.26
CA PHE A 346 -18.30 -37.00 17.16
C PHE A 346 -19.56 -36.81 18.02
N VAL A 347 -19.41 -36.32 19.25
CA VAL A 347 -20.50 -36.05 20.19
C VAL A 347 -21.40 -34.91 19.69
N THR A 348 -20.81 -33.83 19.16
CA THR A 348 -21.58 -32.71 18.60
C THR A 348 -22.34 -33.11 17.34
N ARG A 349 -21.80 -33.99 16.49
CA ARG A 349 -22.55 -34.55 15.35
C ARG A 349 -23.70 -35.48 15.76
N PHE A 350 -23.53 -36.30 16.79
CA PHE A 350 -24.56 -37.28 17.20
C PHE A 350 -25.64 -36.71 18.12
N LEU A 351 -25.39 -35.57 18.78
CA LEU A 351 -26.38 -34.94 19.66
C LEU A 351 -27.21 -33.85 18.95
N PHE A 352 -26.80 -33.39 17.76
CA PHE A 352 -27.46 -32.31 17.03
C PHE A 352 -27.91 -32.68 15.59
N GLU A 353 -27.85 -33.97 15.22
CA GLU A 353 -28.72 -34.59 14.21
C GLU A 353 -29.78 -35.44 14.92
#